data_AF-A0A2A6NRI7-F1
#
_entry.id   AF-A0A2A6NRI7-F1
#
_cell.length_a   1.000
_cell.length_b   1.000
_cell.length_c   1.000
_cell.angle_alpha   90.00
_cell.angle_beta   90.00
_cell.angle_gamma   90.00
#
_symmetry.space_group_name_H-M   'P 1'
#
loop_
_entity.id
_entity.type
_entity.pdbx_description
1 polymer ?
#
loop_
_entity_poly.entity_id
_entity_poly.type
_entity_poly.pdbx_seq_one_letter_code
_entity_poly.pdbx_strand_id
1 'polypeptide(L)' 'MTPAPTCKRCRGARWVCENHPDRPWSADTGCEYCGAGAGMICPDCNPADGFTHPILPPGFVEDDDSGIRN' A
#
# COMPACT_ATOMS: atom_id res chain seq x y z
N MET A 1 -24.29 2.49 -0.28
CA MET A 1 -23.50 2.94 -1.44
C MET A 1 -22.04 2.76 -1.09
N THR A 2 -21.42 1.66 -1.51
CA THR A 2 -19.96 1.52 -1.40
C THR A 2 -19.35 2.51 -2.39
N PRO A 3 -18.57 3.50 -1.96
CA PRO A 3 -18.00 4.47 -2.90
C PRO A 3 -17.17 3.70 -3.94
N ALA A 4 -17.35 4.05 -5.22
CA ALA A 4 -16.60 3.45 -6.32
C ALA A 4 -15.10 3.48 -5.98
N PRO A 5 -14.34 2.42 -6.29
CA PRO A 5 -12.91 2.40 -5.99
C PRO A 5 -12.25 3.58 -6.68
N THR A 6 -11.84 4.58 -5.90
CA THR A 6 -11.45 5.91 -6.40
C THR A 6 -10.22 5.87 -7.29
N CYS A 7 -9.42 4.80 -7.21
CA CYS A 7 -8.25 4.58 -8.05
C CYS A 7 -8.46 3.33 -8.93
N LYS A 8 -8.32 3.50 -10.25
CA LYS A 8 -8.44 2.41 -11.23
C LYS A 8 -7.33 1.36 -11.10
N ARG A 9 -6.16 1.77 -10.61
CA ARG A 9 -4.96 0.94 -10.48
C ARG A 9 -5.04 -0.02 -9.29
N CYS A 10 -5.16 0.52 -8.08
CA CYS A 10 -5.23 -0.28 -6.85
C CYS A 10 -6.66 -0.67 -6.46
N ARG A 11 -7.69 -0.21 -7.17
CA ARG A 11 -9.10 -0.47 -6.86
C ARG A 11 -9.49 -0.12 -5.42
N GLY A 12 -8.90 0.94 -4.88
CA GLY A 12 -9.12 1.37 -3.49
C GLY A 12 -8.24 0.69 -2.45
N ALA A 13 -7.42 -0.30 -2.83
CA ALA A 13 -6.53 -1.01 -1.91
C ALA A 13 -5.36 -0.15 -1.41
N ARG A 14 -5.04 0.98 -2.07
CA ARG A 14 -3.87 1.86 -1.80
C ARG A 14 -2.49 1.20 -2.02
N TRP A 15 -2.48 -0.07 -2.39
CA TRP A 15 -1.30 -0.87 -2.66
C TRP A 15 -1.45 -1.60 -4.00
N VAL A 16 -0.33 -1.82 -4.68
CA VAL A 16 -0.22 -2.57 -5.93
C VAL A 16 0.88 -3.62 -5.78
N CYS A 17 0.91 -4.61 -6.66
CA CYS A 17 1.93 -5.66 -6.59
C CYS A 17 3.26 -5.13 -7.11
N GLU A 18 4.38 -5.45 -6.42
CA GLU A 18 5.71 -5.09 -6.91
C GLU A 18 6.02 -5.65 -8.31
N ASN A 19 5.51 -6.86 -8.61
CA ASN A 19 5.70 -7.52 -9.90
C ASN A 19 4.67 -7.07 -10.95
N HIS A 20 3.51 -6.58 -10.50
CA HIS A 20 2.42 -6.11 -11.36
C HIS A 20 1.91 -4.75 -10.86
N PRO A 21 2.60 -3.64 -11.18
CA PRO A 21 2.30 -2.33 -10.62
C PRO A 21 0.94 -1.77 -11.05
N ASP A 22 0.29 -2.36 -12.05
CA ASP A 22 -1.05 -2.06 -12.52
C ASP A 22 -2.15 -2.87 -11.81
N ARG A 23 -1.78 -3.80 -10.92
CA ARG A 23 -2.70 -4.69 -10.23
C ARG A 23 -2.77 -4.40 -8.74
N PRO A 24 -3.96 -4.48 -8.13
CA PRO A 24 -4.11 -4.32 -6.70
C PRO A 24 -3.34 -5.41 -5.95
N TRP A 25 -2.86 -5.05 -4.77
CA TRP A 25 -2.28 -5.98 -3.81
C TRP A 25 -2.98 -5.84 -2.47
N SER A 26 -3.27 -6.97 -1.82
CA SER A 26 -3.83 -7.01 -0.47
C SER A 26 -2.96 -7.85 0.46
N ALA A 27 -3.00 -7.56 1.76
CA ALA A 27 -2.29 -8.37 2.76
C ALA A 27 -2.87 -9.79 2.88
N ASP A 28 -4.16 -9.96 2.63
CA ASP A 28 -4.87 -11.24 2.81
C ASP A 28 -4.64 -12.22 1.65
N THR A 29 -4.59 -11.71 0.42
CA THR A 29 -4.55 -12.53 -0.81
C THR A 29 -3.33 -12.27 -1.69
N GLY A 30 -2.52 -11.27 -1.37
CA GLY A 30 -1.42 -10.83 -2.23
C GLY A 30 -1.93 -10.23 -3.54
N CYS A 31 -1.21 -10.49 -4.63
CA CYS A 31 -1.63 -10.09 -5.97
C CYS A 31 -2.60 -11.11 -6.57
N GLU A 32 -3.74 -10.65 -7.07
CA GLU A 32 -4.75 -11.53 -7.72
C GLU A 32 -4.20 -12.29 -8.94
N TYR A 33 -3.17 -11.77 -9.61
CA TYR A 33 -2.65 -12.34 -10.85
C TYR A 33 -1.52 -13.37 -10.62
N CYS A 34 -0.60 -13.09 -9.70
CA CYS A 34 0.55 -13.98 -9.45
C CYS A 34 0.52 -14.69 -8.10
N GLY A 35 -0.42 -14.35 -7.21
CA GLY A 35 -0.56 -14.95 -5.87
C GLY A 35 0.61 -14.69 -4.93
N ALA A 36 1.61 -13.89 -5.35
CA ALA A 36 2.86 -13.66 -4.66
C ALA A 36 3.41 -12.25 -4.91
N GLY A 37 4.41 -11.86 -4.12
CA GLY A 37 5.09 -10.56 -4.21
C GLY A 37 4.68 -9.62 -3.07
N ALA A 38 5.58 -8.73 -2.68
CA ALA A 38 5.31 -7.68 -1.73
C ALA A 38 4.35 -6.63 -2.31
N GLY A 39 3.62 -5.97 -1.42
CA GLY A 39 2.85 -4.78 -1.77
C GLY A 39 3.79 -3.58 -1.89
N MET A 40 3.62 -2.81 -2.95
CA MET A 40 4.17 -1.47 -3.07
C MET A 40 3.03 -0.45 -3.01
N ILE A 41 3.30 0.74 -2.47
CA ILE A 41 2.30 1.81 -2.41
C ILE A 41 1.80 2.16 -3.81
N CYS A 42 0.52 2.48 -3.94
CA CYS A 42 -0.05 2.86 -5.22
C CYS A 42 0.44 4.25 -5.65
N PRO A 43 1.19 4.38 -6.75
CA PRO A 43 1.74 5.68 -7.16
C PRO A 43 0.67 6.70 -7.55
N ASP A 44 -0.53 6.24 -7.92
CA ASP A 44 -1.60 7.12 -8.40
C ASP A 44 -2.40 7.79 -7.26
N CYS A 45 -2.54 7.11 -6.12
CA CYS A 45 -3.44 7.56 -5.04
C CYS A 45 -2.89 7.36 -3.62
N ASN A 46 -1.71 6.77 -3.48
CA ASN A 46 -0.94 6.67 -2.25
C ASN A 46 0.54 7.00 -2.55
N PRO A 47 0.83 8.17 -3.16
CA PRO A 47 2.22 8.55 -3.40
C PRO A 47 2.93 8.75 -2.05
N ALA A 48 4.06 8.10 -1.84
CA ALA A 48 4.97 8.46 -0.75
C ALA A 48 5.95 9.49 -1.32
N ASP A 49 5.62 10.76 -1.17
CA ASP A 49 6.46 11.88 -1.60
C ASP A 49 7.39 12.38 -0.48
N GLY A 50 7.52 11.62 0.62
CA GLY A 50 8.38 11.94 1.76
C GLY A 50 7.86 13.07 2.65
N PHE A 51 6.78 13.76 2.23
CA PHE A 51 6.09 14.80 3.01
C PHE A 51 4.73 14.33 3.53
N THR A 52 4.10 13.39 2.83
CA THR A 52 2.95 12.65 3.33
C THR A 52 3.36 11.27 3.83
N HIS A 53 3.05 10.97 5.09
CA HIS A 53 3.17 9.61 5.61
C HIS A 53 2.27 8.71 4.73
N PRO A 54 2.80 7.60 4.18
CA PRO A 54 2.01 6.68 3.40
C PRO A 54 0.86 6.15 4.25
N ILE A 55 -0.31 5.89 3.64
CA ILE A 55 -1.38 5.21 4.36
C ILE A 55 -0.97 3.75 4.53
N LEU A 56 -0.54 3.43 5.75
CA LEU A 56 -0.10 2.11 6.17
C LEU A 56 -1.30 1.17 6.32
N PRO A 57 -1.13 -0.15 6.11
CA PRO A 57 -2.20 -1.10 6.32
C PRO A 57 -2.61 -1.13 7.80
N PRO A 58 -3.89 -1.39 8.11
CA PRO A 58 -4.37 -1.43 9.49
C PRO A 58 -3.58 -2.46 10.31
N GLY A 59 -2.96 -2.02 11.40
CA GLY A 59 -2.14 -2.85 12.29
C GLY A 59 -0.63 -2.75 12.05
N PHE A 60 -0.18 -2.00 11.05
CA PHE A 60 1.23 -1.68 10.89
C PHE A 60 1.64 -0.59 11.89
N VAL A 61 2.54 -0.93 12.81
CA VAL A 61 3.18 0.02 13.74
C VAL A 61 4.57 0.29 13.19
N GLU A 62 4.87 1.55 12.88
CA GLU A 62 6.26 1.97 12.63
C GLU A 62 7.01 1.79 13.96
N ASP A 63 7.99 0.89 14.01
CA ASP A 63 8.94 0.82 15.12
C ASP A 63 9.73 2.13 15.12
N ASP A 64 9.24 3.11 15.87
CA ASP A 64 9.90 4.40 16.10
C ASP A 64 11.13 4.15 16.98
N ASP A 65 12.22 3.64 16.37
CA ASP A 65 13.55 3.55 17.00
C ASP A 65 14.19 4.95 17.07
N SER A 66 13.45 5.96 17.51
CA SER A 66 14.04 7.22 17.98
C SER A 66 14.62 7.01 19.39
N GLY A 67 15.60 6.11 19.46
CA GLY A 67 16.51 5.97 20.58
C GLY A 67 17.41 7.20 20.67
N ILE A 68 16.87 8.32 21.18
CA ILE A 68 17.67 9.39 21.78
C ILE A 68 18.39 8.75 22.97
N ARG A 69 19.61 8.26 22.74
CA ARG A 69 20.53 7.84 23.79
C ARG A 69 21.15 9.10 24.39
N ASN A 70 20.75 9.40 25.62
CA ASN A 70 21.34 10.42 26.49
C ASN A 70 22.73 10.01 26.97
#